data_AF-A0AAW7D3G9-F1
#
_entry.id   AF-A0AAW7D3G9-F1
#
_cell.length_a   1.000
_cell.length_b   1.000
_cell.length_c   1.000
_cell.angle_alpha   90.00
_cell.angle_beta   90.00
_cell.angle_gamma   90.00
#
_symmetry.space_group_name_H-M   'P 1'
#
loop_
_entity.id
_entity.type
_entity.pdbx_description
1 polymer ?
#
loop_
_entity_poly.entity_id
_entity_poly.type
_entity_poly.pdbx_seq_one_letter_code
_entity_poly.pdbx_strand_id
1 'polypeptide(L)' 'MNTIANYFKRWTPMRYIRLGLALLLLFQTIDSRVWVLGIPAAYLFIQAVFNFGCKNDSCVR' A
#
# COMPACT_ATOMS: atom_id res chain seq x y z
N MET A 1 5.23 10.99 23.61
CA MET A 1 4.25 11.25 22.53
C MET A 1 4.45 10.20 21.45
N ASN A 2 3.48 9.31 21.26
CA ASN A 2 3.64 8.11 20.43
C ASN A 2 3.66 8.47 18.94
N THR A 3 4.87 8.61 18.38
CA THR A 3 5.19 9.00 17.00
C THR A 3 4.47 8.14 15.96
N ILE A 4 4.23 6.87 16.29
CA ILE A 4 3.54 5.88 15.44
C ILE A 4 2.06 6.25 15.23
N ALA A 5 1.35 6.68 16.27
CA ALA A 5 -0.06 7.03 16.15
C ALA A 5 -0.29 8.26 15.25
N ASN A 6 0.60 9.24 15.33
CA ASN A 6 0.55 10.43 14.46
C ASN A 6 0.91 10.11 13.01
N TYR A 7 1.72 9.08 12.77
CA TYR A 7 2.03 8.62 11.42
C TYR A 7 0.78 8.09 10.72
N PHE A 8 0.03 7.17 11.35
CA PHE A 8 -1.19 6.61 10.76
C PHE A 8 -2.35 7.62 10.67
N LYS A 9 -2.43 8.61 11.58
CA LYS A 9 -3.40 9.70 11.48
C LYS A 9 -3.25 10.57 10.23
N ARG A 10 -2.05 10.61 9.63
CA ARG A 10 -1.78 11.38 8.40
C ARG A 10 -2.00 10.58 7.11
N TRP A 11 -2.44 9.33 7.21
CA TRP A 11 -2.68 8.51 6.04
C TRP A 11 -3.98 8.89 5.35
N THR A 12 -3.93 8.99 4.02
CA THR A 12 -5.12 9.23 3.19
C THR A 12 -5.87 7.91 2.94
N PRO A 13 -7.19 7.97 2.64
CA PRO A 13 -7.98 6.78 2.27
C PRO A 13 -7.33 5.95 1.16
N MET A 14 -6.71 6.60 0.19
CA MET A 14 -6.03 5.93 -0.92
C MET A 14 -4.84 5.06 -0.48
N ARG A 15 -4.10 5.45 0.58
CA ARG A 15 -3.04 4.60 1.12
C ARG A 15 -3.58 3.31 1.70
N TYR A 16 -4.73 3.36 2.39
CA TYR A 16 -5.39 2.17 2.92
C TYR A 16 -5.88 1.24 1.80
N ILE A 17 -6.44 1.80 0.72
CA ILE A 17 -6.87 1.02 -0.45
C ILE A 17 -5.68 0.30 -1.09
N ARG A 18 -4.57 1.02 -1.32
CA ARG A 18 -3.34 0.42 -1.87
C ARG A 18 -2.79 -0.68 -0.98
N LEU A 19 -2.78 -0.46 0.34
CA LEU A 19 -2.35 -1.46 1.32
C LEU A 19 -3.26 -2.70 1.28
N GLY A 20 -4.57 -2.50 1.23
CA GLY A 20 -5.56 -3.59 1.13
C GLY A 20 -5.37 -4.41 -0.14
N LEU A 21 -5.22 -3.76 -1.30
CA LEU A 21 -4.93 -4.43 -2.57
C LEU A 21 -3.59 -5.19 -2.54
N ALA A 22 -2.55 -4.60 -1.94
CA ALA A 22 -1.26 -5.27 -1.79
C ALA A 22 -1.38 -6.56 -0.99
N LEU A 23 -2.12 -6.54 0.13
CA LEU A 23 -2.39 -7.73 0.94
C LEU A 23 -3.19 -8.77 0.17
N LEU A 24 -4.23 -8.35 -0.55
CA LEU A 24 -5.09 -9.25 -1.32
C LEU A 24 -4.30 -9.97 -2.43
N LEU A 25 -3.46 -9.24 -3.16
CA LEU A 25 -2.56 -9.81 -4.17
C LEU A 25 -1.50 -10.72 -3.53
N LEU A 26 -0.98 -10.38 -2.35
CA LEU A 26 -0.05 -11.24 -1.62
C LEU A 26 -0.71 -12.59 -1.28
N PHE A 27 -1.93 -12.57 -0.75
CA PHE A 27 -2.70 -13.79 -0.47
C PHE A 27 -2.89 -14.63 -1.73
N GLN A 28 -3.28 -13.99 -2.84
CA GLN A 28 -3.50 -14.67 -4.11
C GLN A 28 -2.20 -15.24 -4.70
N THR A 29 -1.07 -14.54 -4.51
CA THR A 29 0.26 -15.01 -4.91
C THR A 29 0.61 -16.32 -4.19
N ILE A 30 0.31 -16.41 -2.89
CA ILE A 30 0.61 -17.58 -2.06
C ILE A 30 -0.35 -18.73 -2.39
N ASP A 31 -1.66 -18.46 -2.42
CA ASP A 31 -2.70 -19.46 -2.61
C ASP A 31 -2.65 -20.10 -4.01
N SER A 32 -2.62 -19.28 -5.06
CA SER A 32 -2.56 -19.76 -6.44
C SER A 32 -1.14 -20.12 -6.89
N ARG A 33 -0.12 -19.93 -6.03
CA ARG A 33 1.32 -20.07 -6.33
C ARG A 33 1.79 -19.28 -7.55
N VAL A 34 1.07 -18.20 -7.90
CA VAL A 34 1.39 -17.34 -9.03
C VAL A 34 2.32 -16.22 -8.57
N TRP A 35 3.61 -16.53 -8.45
CA TRP A 35 4.64 -15.63 -7.93
C TRP A 35 4.79 -14.30 -8.68
N VAL A 36 4.36 -14.23 -9.96
CA VAL A 36 4.40 -12.99 -10.74
C VAL A 36 3.51 -11.90 -10.13
N LEU A 37 2.44 -12.27 -9.42
CA LEU A 37 1.56 -11.35 -8.69
C LEU A 37 2.23 -10.75 -7.44
N GLY A 38 3.33 -11.34 -6.99
CA GLY A 38 4.14 -10.80 -5.90
C GLY A 38 4.80 -9.46 -6.27
N ILE A 39 5.12 -9.25 -7.54
CA ILE A 39 5.71 -8.00 -8.04
C ILE A 39 4.75 -6.80 -7.84
N PRO A 40 3.51 -6.82 -8.37
CA PRO A 40 2.55 -5.73 -8.13
C PRO A 40 2.14 -5.63 -6.65
N ALA A 41 2.09 -6.75 -5.90
CA ALA A 41 1.83 -6.72 -4.46
C ALA A 41 2.92 -5.92 -3.70
N ALA A 42 4.20 -6.23 -3.94
CA ALA A 42 5.32 -5.52 -3.34
C ALA A 42 5.34 -4.04 -3.75
N TYR A 43 5.09 -3.74 -5.03
CA TYR A 43 5.03 -2.38 -5.53
C TYR A 43 3.93 -1.55 -4.83
N LEU A 44 2.72 -2.09 -4.71
CA LEU A 44 1.60 -1.43 -4.02
C LEU A 44 1.86 -1.27 -2.52
N PHE A 45 2.52 -2.25 -1.89
CA PHE A 45 2.88 -2.16 -0.48
C PHE A 45 3.87 -1.02 -0.22
N ILE A 46 4.96 -0.95 -1.00
CA ILE A 46 5.94 0.15 -0.88
C ILE A 46 5.23 1.48 -1.18
N GLN A 47 4.31 1.52 -2.15
CA GLN A 47 3.56 2.75 -2.45
C GLN A 47 2.64 3.18 -1.31
N ALA A 48 2.03 2.23 -0.58
CA ALA A 48 1.20 2.55 0.58
C ALA A 48 2.03 3.08 1.75
N VAL A 49 3.19 2.49 2.01
CA VAL A 49 4.08 2.86 3.12
C VAL A 49 4.79 4.19 2.84
N PHE A 50 5.45 4.32 1.69
CA PHE A 50 6.27 5.49 1.38
C PHE A 50 5.52 6.58 0.59
N ASN A 51 4.32 6.30 0.10
CA ASN A 51 3.49 7.25 -0.66
C ASN A 51 4.17 7.82 -1.90
N PHE A 52 5.07 7.04 -2.49
CA PHE A 52 5.74 7.40 -3.72
C PHE A 52 4.79 7.16 -4.91
N GLY A 53 5.02 7.85 -6.03
CA GLY A 53 4.19 7.73 -7.24
C GLY A 53 2.94 8.63 -7.27
N CYS A 54 2.61 9.31 -6.18
CA CYS A 54 1.62 10.40 -6.19
C CYS A 54 2.33 11.70 -6.58
N LYS A 55 2.24 12.10 -7.85
CA LYS A 55 2.71 13.41 -8.34
C LYS A 55 1.71 14.49 -7.90
N ASN A 56 2.20 15.58 -7.30
CA ASN A 56 1.40 16.75 -6.89
C ASN A 56 0.14 16.41 -6.05
N ASP A 57 0.27 15.63 -4.97
CA ASP A 57 -0.83 15.43 -3.99
C ASP A 57 -2.17 14.93 -4.58
N SER A 58 -2.15 14.35 -5.79
CA SER A 58 -3.38 13.91 -6.48
C SER A 58 -4.07 12.72 -5.78
N CYS A 59 -3.43 12.15 -4.76
CA CYS A 59 -3.94 11.08 -3.91
C CYS A 59 -4.39 11.57 -2.52
N VAL A 60 -4.36 12.90 -2.29
CA VAL A 60 -4.57 13.57 -1.00
C VAL A 60 -5.75 14.56 -1.06
N ARG A 61 -6.20 14.95 -2.25
CA ARG A 61 -7.41 15.77 -2.40
C ARG A 61 -8.66 14.90 -2.54
#